data_AF-A0A2D8RWZ1-F1
#
_entry.id   AF-A0A2D8RWZ1-F1
#
_cell.length_a   1.000
_cell.length_b   1.000
_cell.length_c   1.000
_cell.angle_alpha   90.00
_cell.angle_beta   90.00
_cell.angle_gamma   90.00
#
_symmetry.space_group_name_H-M   'P 1'
#
loop_
_entity.id
_entity.type
_entity.pdbx_description
1 polymer ?
#
loop_
_entity_poly.entity_id
_entity_poly.type
_entity_poly.pdbx_seq_one_letter_code
_entity_poly.pdbx_strand_id
1 'polypeptide(L)'
;MSSVNDTPSQSGAKSSVESGPTGGFRARVMRAETSLGILALLAILYTAFLAQNLVAPVTAAIVGSFILAPLMRAVPFRFFPDALSAAIMVLAILGVLAGAIYMLAEPAAHWTARIPEAVDELERRSSKISEPVKAMRRASEQMQELANVRGGEEPQAVVVRETGLMEQVMEVAGQKGTSFLIFIVLLYFLLATGELLRDRIIRSARRLTDKEKARRILRSIEREISTYLFS
;
A
#
# COMPACT_ATOMS: atom_id res chain seq x y z
N MET A 1 57.28 65.99 -41.14
CA MET A 1 56.93 64.81 -40.32
C MET A 1 55.69 65.17 -39.52
N SER A 2 54.51 64.84 -40.04
CA SER A 2 53.68 63.68 -39.63
C SER A 2 53.07 63.93 -38.24
N SER A 3 51.93 64.62 -38.21
CA SER A 3 50.55 64.10 -38.22
C SER A 3 50.10 63.58 -36.87
N VAL A 4 49.33 64.46 -36.22
CA VAL A 4 48.45 64.24 -35.07
C VAL A 4 47.46 63.12 -35.37
N ASN A 5 47.36 62.19 -34.43
CA ASN A 5 46.54 60.98 -34.51
C ASN A 5 45.12 61.28 -34.01
N ASP A 6 44.25 61.74 -34.90
CA ASP A 6 42.81 61.74 -34.67
C ASP A 6 42.24 60.38 -35.08
N THR A 7 41.75 59.62 -34.10
CA THR A 7 40.87 58.48 -34.35
C THR A 7 39.45 58.95 -34.09
N PRO A 8 38.57 58.92 -35.11
CA PRO A 8 37.31 58.23 -34.86
C PRO A 8 36.78 57.47 -36.08
N SER A 9 35.84 56.58 -35.79
CA SER A 9 34.91 55.93 -36.71
C SER A 9 35.38 54.63 -37.36
N GLN A 10 35.11 53.53 -36.65
CA GLN A 10 34.61 52.33 -37.31
C GLN A 10 33.11 52.21 -37.01
N SER A 11 32.32 52.86 -37.86
CA SER A 11 30.90 52.60 -38.04
C SER A 11 30.74 51.46 -39.06
N GLY A 12 30.14 50.36 -38.61
CA GLY A 12 29.30 49.51 -39.46
C GLY A 12 30.01 48.47 -40.34
N ALA A 13 30.31 47.30 -39.75
CA ALA A 13 30.39 46.06 -40.52
C ALA A 13 29.70 44.92 -39.74
N LYS A 14 28.37 44.91 -39.87
CA LYS A 14 27.48 43.75 -40.00
C LYS A 14 27.77 42.55 -39.09
N SER A 15 26.95 42.52 -38.04
CA SER A 15 26.32 41.35 -37.44
C SER A 15 26.05 40.20 -38.43
N SER A 16 26.83 39.13 -38.30
CA SER A 16 26.47 37.78 -38.73
C SER A 16 27.09 36.78 -37.76
N VAL A 17 26.74 36.87 -36.48
CA VAL A 17 27.00 35.76 -35.54
C VAL A 17 25.82 34.83 -35.68
N GLU A 18 26.03 33.78 -36.45
CA GLU A 18 25.19 32.62 -36.60
C GLU A 18 24.95 31.99 -35.21
N SER A 19 23.80 32.30 -34.62
CA SER A 19 23.30 31.70 -33.39
C SER A 19 22.85 30.27 -33.69
N GLY A 20 23.79 29.33 -33.66
CA GLY A 20 23.50 27.89 -33.64
C GLY A 20 22.69 27.49 -32.39
N PRO A 21 21.87 26.42 -32.47
CA PRO A 21 20.91 26.08 -31.43
C PRO A 21 21.61 25.42 -30.23
N THR A 22 22.06 26.20 -29.26
CA THR A 22 22.65 25.72 -28.00
C THR A 22 21.61 25.27 -26.95
N GLY A 23 20.35 25.07 -27.35
CA GLY A 23 19.23 24.70 -26.47
C GLY A 23 18.98 23.19 -26.27
N GLY A 24 19.72 22.30 -26.94
CA GLY A 24 19.34 20.88 -27.05
C GLY A 24 19.80 19.96 -25.90
N PHE A 25 20.83 20.34 -25.13
CA PHE A 25 21.46 19.40 -24.19
C PHE A 25 20.80 19.40 -22.80
N ARG A 26 20.48 20.59 -22.26
CA ARG A 26 19.85 20.71 -20.92
C ARG A 26 18.43 20.13 -20.87
N ALA A 27 17.66 20.27 -21.95
CA ALA A 27 16.33 19.66 -22.07
C ALA A 27 16.38 18.12 -22.15
N ARG A 28 17.49 17.55 -22.64
CA ARG A 28 17.66 16.09 -22.77
C ARG A 28 18.01 15.44 -21.42
N VAL A 29 18.79 16.13 -20.58
CA VAL A 29 19.13 15.66 -19.22
C VAL A 29 17.91 15.71 -18.28
N MET A 30 17.09 16.76 -18.32
CA MET A 30 15.84 16.80 -17.51
C MET A 30 14.80 15.74 -17.93
N ARG A 31 14.75 15.38 -19.23
CA ARG A 31 13.92 14.25 -19.70
C ARG A 31 14.51 12.89 -19.32
N ALA A 32 15.84 12.78 -19.25
CA ALA A 32 16.52 11.57 -18.81
C ALA A 32 16.32 11.31 -17.31
N GLU A 33 16.28 12.35 -16.47
CA GLU A 33 15.99 12.20 -15.03
C GLU A 33 14.54 11.77 -14.78
N THR A 34 13.58 12.34 -15.52
CA THR A 34 12.17 11.94 -15.41
C THR A 34 11.93 10.54 -16.00
N SER A 35 12.62 10.16 -17.09
CA SER A 35 12.55 8.80 -17.62
C SER A 35 13.21 7.77 -16.70
N LEU A 36 14.36 8.09 -16.09
CA LEU A 36 14.96 7.24 -15.04
C LEU A 36 14.04 7.11 -13.83
N GLY A 37 13.39 8.19 -13.40
CA GLY A 37 12.43 8.15 -12.29
C GLY A 37 11.22 7.26 -12.58
N ILE A 38 10.67 7.35 -13.79
CA ILE A 38 9.55 6.50 -14.24
C ILE A 38 10.01 5.04 -14.35
N LEU A 39 11.18 4.77 -14.92
CA LEU A 39 11.76 3.42 -15.01
C LEU A 39 12.06 2.84 -13.63
N ALA A 40 12.58 3.63 -12.69
CA ALA A 40 12.82 3.22 -11.32
C ALA A 40 11.49 2.92 -10.60
N LEU A 41 10.48 3.76 -10.77
CA LEU A 41 9.14 3.51 -10.22
C LEU A 41 8.52 2.23 -10.79
N LEU A 42 8.59 2.03 -12.10
CA LEU A 42 8.13 0.80 -12.76
C LEU A 42 8.91 -0.43 -12.28
N ALA A 43 10.23 -0.32 -12.12
CA ALA A 43 11.05 -1.40 -11.60
C ALA A 43 10.68 -1.75 -10.14
N ILE A 44 10.40 -0.75 -9.30
CA ILE A 44 9.91 -0.96 -7.93
C ILE A 44 8.55 -1.64 -7.96
N LEU A 45 7.60 -1.16 -8.79
CA LEU A 45 6.26 -1.75 -8.92
C LEU A 45 6.31 -3.19 -9.45
N TYR A 46 7.15 -3.44 -10.45
CA TYR A 46 7.36 -4.77 -11.02
C TYR A 46 7.98 -5.73 -10.01
N THR A 47 9.00 -5.26 -9.27
CA THR A 47 9.60 -6.03 -8.18
C THR A 47 8.57 -6.29 -7.07
N ALA A 48 7.73 -5.31 -6.75
CA ALA A 48 6.67 -5.46 -5.76
C ALA A 48 5.59 -6.45 -6.20
N PHE A 49 5.26 -6.49 -7.49
CA PHE A 49 4.36 -7.49 -8.07
C PHE A 49 4.98 -8.90 -7.97
N LEU A 50 6.25 -9.05 -8.34
CA LEU A 50 6.94 -10.33 -8.26
C LEU A 50 7.11 -10.81 -6.80
N ALA A 51 7.30 -9.87 -5.88
CA ALA A 51 7.44 -10.11 -4.45
C ALA A 51 6.13 -9.91 -3.67
N GLN A 52 4.96 -10.04 -4.31
CA GLN A 52 3.65 -9.80 -3.68
C GLN A 52 3.46 -10.57 -2.36
N ASN A 53 3.97 -11.81 -2.28
CA ASN A 53 3.93 -12.64 -1.08
C ASN A 53 4.69 -12.05 0.13
N LEU A 54 5.62 -11.11 -0.11
CA LEU A 54 6.38 -10.39 0.91
C LEU A 54 5.87 -8.96 1.10
N VAL A 55 5.47 -8.28 0.02
CA VAL A 55 4.97 -6.90 0.08
C VAL A 55 3.66 -6.81 0.85
N ALA A 56 2.76 -7.78 0.67
CA ALA A 56 1.49 -7.83 1.38
C ALA A 56 1.67 -7.87 2.92
N PRO A 57 2.43 -8.82 3.51
CA PRO A 57 2.62 -8.84 4.95
C PRO A 57 3.40 -7.64 5.47
N VAL A 58 4.36 -7.08 4.72
CA VAL A 58 5.06 -5.84 5.10
C VAL A 58 4.08 -4.68 5.22
N THR A 59 3.24 -4.47 4.21
CA THR A 59 2.26 -3.38 4.19
C THR A 59 1.24 -3.56 5.31
N ALA A 60 0.75 -4.79 5.50
CA ALA A 60 -0.15 -5.11 6.61
C ALA A 60 0.50 -4.81 7.96
N ALA A 61 1.78 -5.16 8.16
CA ALA A 61 2.50 -4.90 9.41
C ALA A 61 2.65 -3.39 9.67
N ILE A 62 2.91 -2.60 8.63
CA ILE A 62 2.97 -1.13 8.73
C ILE A 62 1.63 -0.57 9.18
N VAL A 63 0.55 -0.92 8.49
CA VAL A 63 -0.81 -0.47 8.85
C VAL A 63 -1.18 -0.92 10.26
N GLY A 64 -0.92 -2.20 10.58
CA GLY A 64 -1.14 -2.76 11.90
C GLY A 64 -0.37 -2.00 12.98
N SER A 65 0.89 -1.65 12.74
CA SER A 65 1.69 -0.88 13.69
C SER A 65 1.11 0.49 13.99
N PHE A 66 0.54 1.18 12.99
CA PHE A 66 -0.12 2.47 13.19
C PHE A 66 -1.41 2.36 14.00
N ILE A 67 -2.17 1.28 13.79
CA ILE A 67 -3.39 1.00 14.56
C ILE A 67 -3.06 0.63 16.01
N LEU A 68 -1.98 -0.12 16.23
CA LEU A 68 -1.54 -0.58 17.55
C LEU A 68 -0.77 0.50 18.34
N ALA A 69 -0.13 1.45 17.65
CA ALA A 69 0.62 2.53 18.29
C ALA A 69 -0.18 3.34 19.34
N PRO A 70 -1.42 3.81 19.09
CA PRO A 70 -2.22 4.46 20.12
C PRO A 70 -2.61 3.50 21.25
N LEU A 71 -2.84 2.22 20.94
CA LEU A 71 -3.23 1.22 21.92
C LEU A 71 -2.09 0.90 22.89
N MET A 72 -0.85 0.82 22.40
CA MET A 72 0.35 0.71 23.24
C MET A 72 0.51 1.88 24.22
N ARG A 73 0.15 3.09 23.80
CA ARG A 73 0.20 4.27 24.68
C ARG A 73 -0.89 4.28 25.75
N ALA A 74 -2.03 3.65 25.45
CA ALA A 74 -3.14 3.54 26.39
C ALA A 74 -2.87 2.52 27.49
N VAL A 75 -2.09 1.47 27.20
CA VAL A 75 -1.74 0.46 28.19
C VAL A 75 -0.58 0.95 29.06
N PRO A 76 -0.68 0.87 30.40
CA PRO A 76 0.37 1.35 31.30
C PRO A 76 1.56 0.37 31.37
N PHE A 77 2.29 0.18 30.27
CA PHE A 77 3.55 -0.56 30.25
C PHE A 77 4.74 0.27 30.79
N ARG A 78 4.48 1.14 31.78
CA ARG A 78 5.42 2.19 32.25
C ARG A 78 6.77 1.64 32.76
N PHE A 79 6.85 0.34 33.06
CA PHE A 79 8.02 -0.30 33.67
C PHE A 79 8.79 -1.25 32.76
N PHE A 80 8.32 -1.52 31.53
CA PHE A 80 8.96 -2.50 30.65
C PHE A 80 9.79 -1.83 29.55
N PRO A 81 10.93 -2.43 29.13
CA PRO A 81 11.65 -1.99 27.95
C PRO A 81 10.79 -2.15 26.69
N ASP A 82 10.92 -1.25 25.72
CA ASP A 82 10.07 -1.14 24.52
C ASP A 82 9.91 -2.46 23.74
N ALA A 83 10.96 -3.28 23.69
CA ALA A 83 10.90 -4.59 23.04
C ALA A 83 9.96 -5.57 23.77
N LEU A 84 9.92 -5.52 25.10
CA LEU A 84 9.10 -6.41 25.91
C LEU A 84 7.62 -5.99 25.88
N SER A 85 7.32 -4.68 25.88
CA SER A 85 5.95 -4.20 25.68
C SER A 85 5.42 -4.60 24.30
N ALA A 86 6.26 -4.52 23.25
CA ALA A 86 5.94 -5.04 21.91
C ALA A 86 5.65 -6.53 21.88
N ALA A 87 6.48 -7.33 22.54
CA ALA A 87 6.27 -8.78 22.61
C ALA A 87 4.94 -9.12 23.30
N ILE A 88 4.66 -8.50 24.46
CA ILE A 88 3.41 -8.71 25.20
C ILE A 88 2.20 -8.32 24.36
N MET A 89 2.28 -7.20 23.64
CA MET A 89 1.17 -6.73 22.80
C MET A 89 0.88 -7.68 21.64
N VAL A 90 1.92 -8.15 20.94
CA VAL A 90 1.79 -9.12 19.86
C VAL A 90 1.21 -10.43 20.38
N LEU A 91 1.70 -10.93 21.52
CA LEU A 91 1.17 -12.13 22.17
C LEU A 91 -0.30 -11.97 22.58
N ALA A 92 -0.68 -10.81 23.12
CA ALA A 92 -2.07 -10.54 23.49
C ALA A 92 -2.99 -10.58 22.27
N ILE A 93 -2.57 -9.99 21.15
CA ILE A 93 -3.34 -10.04 19.89
C ILE A 93 -3.46 -11.47 19.37
N LEU A 94 -2.37 -12.23 19.37
CA LEU A 94 -2.41 -13.64 18.98
C LEU A 94 -3.34 -14.44 19.89
N GLY A 95 -3.31 -14.18 21.19
CA GLY A 95 -4.21 -14.80 22.17
C GLY A 95 -5.68 -14.47 21.91
N VAL A 96 -6.01 -13.19 21.65
CA VAL A 96 -7.38 -12.77 21.29
C VAL A 96 -7.82 -13.41 19.98
N LEU A 97 -6.95 -13.46 18.97
CA LEU A 97 -7.27 -14.03 17.67
C LEU A 97 -7.50 -15.55 17.77
N ALA A 98 -6.60 -16.26 18.46
CA ALA A 98 -6.73 -17.70 18.69
C ALA A 98 -7.97 -18.01 19.54
N GLY A 99 -8.24 -17.22 20.57
CA GLY A 99 -9.44 -17.33 21.40
C GLY A 99 -10.71 -17.10 20.60
N ALA A 100 -10.74 -16.10 19.73
CA ALA A 100 -11.88 -15.84 18.83
C ALA A 100 -12.11 -17.01 17.88
N ILE A 101 -11.05 -17.55 17.26
CA ILE A 101 -11.15 -18.73 16.38
C ILE A 101 -11.70 -19.93 17.16
N TYR A 102 -11.20 -20.16 18.37
CA TYR A 102 -11.67 -21.26 19.22
C TYR A 102 -13.15 -21.10 19.60
N MET A 103 -13.57 -19.91 20.02
CA MET A 103 -14.98 -19.63 20.34
C MET A 103 -15.90 -19.67 19.12
N LEU A 104 -15.38 -19.44 17.91
CA LEU A 104 -16.15 -19.55 16.67
C LEU A 104 -16.20 -20.98 16.14
N ALA A 105 -15.21 -21.83 16.46
CA ALA A 105 -15.16 -23.21 15.98
C ALA A 105 -16.36 -24.03 16.45
N GLU A 106 -16.77 -23.86 17.71
CA GLU A 106 -17.92 -24.55 18.29
C GLU A 106 -19.28 -24.17 17.64
N PRO A 107 -19.67 -22.88 17.52
CA PRO A 107 -20.89 -22.51 16.81
C PRO A 107 -20.81 -22.78 15.30
N ALA A 108 -19.64 -22.68 14.68
CA ALA A 108 -19.47 -23.04 13.27
C ALA A 108 -19.76 -24.54 13.03
N ALA A 109 -19.31 -25.42 13.92
CA ALA A 109 -19.62 -26.84 13.87
C ALA A 109 -21.12 -27.12 14.06
N HIS A 110 -21.80 -26.36 14.93
CA HIS A 110 -23.25 -26.45 15.06
C HIS A 110 -24.01 -25.91 13.85
N TRP A 111 -23.50 -24.88 13.18
CA TRP A 111 -24.11 -24.36 11.96
C TRP A 111 -24.00 -25.36 10.82
N THR A 112 -22.82 -25.95 10.60
CA THR A 112 -22.64 -26.95 9.53
C THR A 112 -23.53 -28.17 9.70
N ALA A 113 -23.82 -28.59 10.93
CA ALA A 113 -24.77 -29.67 11.20
C ALA A 113 -26.22 -29.34 10.79
N ARG A 114 -26.62 -28.06 10.75
CA ARG A 114 -27.98 -27.62 10.37
C ARG A 114 -28.10 -27.12 8.93
N ILE A 115 -26.99 -26.92 8.23
CA ILE A 115 -26.97 -26.52 6.81
C ILE A 115 -27.80 -27.49 5.94
N PRO A 116 -27.63 -28.82 5.99
CA PRO A 116 -28.39 -29.72 5.12
C PRO A 116 -29.91 -29.66 5.38
N GLU A 117 -30.34 -29.60 6.64
CA GLU A 117 -31.76 -29.44 6.98
C GLU A 117 -32.34 -28.09 6.51
N ALA A 118 -31.56 -27.01 6.59
CA ALA A 118 -31.96 -25.70 6.09
C ALA A 118 -32.03 -25.66 4.56
N VAL A 119 -31.17 -26.41 3.87
CA VAL A 119 -31.17 -26.55 2.41
C VAL A 119 -32.38 -27.35 1.94
N ASP A 120 -32.73 -28.46 2.61
CA ASP A 120 -33.90 -29.28 2.28
C ASP A 120 -35.22 -28.50 2.46
N GLU A 121 -35.34 -27.73 3.55
CA GLU A 121 -36.51 -26.87 3.81
C GLU A 121 -36.60 -25.73 2.75
N LEU A 122 -35.45 -25.19 2.34
CA LEU A 122 -35.37 -24.18 1.30
C LEU A 122 -35.70 -24.74 -0.09
N GLU A 123 -35.25 -25.96 -0.42
CA GLU A 123 -35.53 -26.61 -1.71
C GLU A 123 -37.01 -26.98 -1.83
N ARG A 124 -37.64 -27.44 -0.73
CA ARG A 124 -39.09 -27.67 -0.68
C ARG A 124 -39.88 -26.40 -0.93
N ARG A 125 -39.49 -25.27 -0.34
CA ARG A 125 -40.13 -23.95 -0.57
C ARG A 125 -39.77 -23.32 -1.91
N SER A 126 -38.58 -23.61 -2.43
CA SER A 126 -38.01 -23.06 -3.67
C SER A 126 -38.30 -23.92 -4.91
N SER A 127 -38.96 -25.06 -4.79
CA SER A 127 -39.43 -25.87 -5.91
C SER A 127 -40.30 -25.09 -6.92
N LYS A 128 -40.91 -23.97 -6.49
CA LYS A 128 -41.63 -23.02 -7.36
C LYS A 128 -40.73 -21.99 -8.07
N ILE A 129 -39.46 -21.85 -7.65
CA ILE A 129 -38.46 -20.89 -8.17
C ILE A 129 -37.35 -21.63 -8.95
N SER A 130 -37.28 -22.96 -8.89
CA SER A 130 -36.23 -23.75 -9.55
C SER A 130 -36.29 -23.78 -11.09
N GLU A 131 -37.45 -23.47 -11.70
CA GLU A 131 -37.55 -23.39 -13.17
C GLU A 131 -36.67 -22.29 -13.79
N PRO A 132 -36.75 -21.02 -13.36
CA PRO A 132 -35.90 -19.96 -13.93
C PRO A 132 -34.40 -20.19 -13.67
N VAL A 133 -34.02 -20.81 -12.55
CA VAL A 133 -32.62 -21.14 -12.26
C VAL A 133 -32.08 -22.23 -13.20
N LYS A 134 -32.89 -23.26 -13.51
CA LYS A 134 -32.54 -24.28 -14.51
C LYS A 134 -32.43 -23.68 -15.93
N ALA A 135 -33.31 -22.75 -16.29
CA ALA A 135 -33.21 -22.03 -17.56
C ALA A 135 -31.94 -21.17 -17.66
N MET A 136 -31.56 -20.49 -16.57
CA MET A 136 -30.32 -19.72 -16.50
C MET A 136 -29.07 -20.61 -16.56
N ARG A 137 -29.06 -21.75 -15.85
CA ARG A 137 -27.94 -22.72 -15.92
C ARG A 137 -27.74 -23.25 -17.34
N ARG A 138 -28.82 -23.60 -18.05
CA ARG A 138 -28.74 -24.02 -19.46
C ARG A 138 -28.21 -22.91 -20.37
N ALA A 139 -28.62 -21.66 -20.14
CA ALA A 139 -28.10 -20.52 -20.91
C ALA A 139 -26.62 -20.27 -20.61
N SER A 140 -26.18 -20.42 -19.36
CA SER A 140 -24.76 -20.31 -18.97
C SER A 140 -23.92 -21.46 -19.50
N GLU A 141 -24.43 -22.70 -19.51
CA GLU A 141 -23.78 -23.86 -20.12
C GLU A 141 -23.60 -23.66 -21.63
N GLN A 142 -24.65 -23.19 -22.32
CA GLN A 142 -24.56 -22.85 -23.74
C GLN A 142 -23.57 -21.71 -23.98
N MET A 143 -23.57 -20.65 -23.17
CA MET A 143 -22.59 -19.57 -23.26
C MET A 143 -21.16 -20.05 -22.96
N GLN A 144 -20.97 -20.99 -22.02
CA GLN A 144 -19.68 -21.60 -21.74
C GLN A 144 -19.23 -22.49 -22.87
N GLU A 145 -20.10 -23.29 -23.49
CA GLU A 145 -19.77 -24.04 -24.71
C GLU A 145 -19.40 -23.11 -25.86
N LEU A 146 -20.13 -22.00 -26.05
CA LEU A 146 -19.81 -20.96 -27.04
C LEU A 146 -18.52 -20.20 -26.73
N ALA A 147 -18.16 -20.03 -25.45
CA ALA A 147 -16.92 -19.41 -25.00
C ALA A 147 -15.72 -20.37 -25.10
N ASN A 148 -15.90 -21.66 -24.80
CA ASN A 148 -14.86 -22.70 -24.91
C ASN A 148 -14.47 -22.95 -26.37
N VAL A 149 -15.37 -22.70 -27.33
CA VAL A 149 -15.07 -22.73 -28.77
C VAL A 149 -14.22 -21.52 -29.20
N ARG A 150 -14.05 -20.48 -28.36
CA ARG A 150 -13.36 -19.21 -28.74
C ARG A 150 -12.07 -18.88 -27.97
N GLY A 151 -11.63 -19.70 -27.03
CA GLY A 151 -10.34 -19.51 -26.37
C GLY A 151 -10.31 -20.17 -24.99
N GLY A 152 -9.48 -21.20 -24.86
CA GLY A 152 -9.39 -22.02 -23.66
C GLY A 152 -8.78 -21.29 -22.49
N GLU A 153 -9.56 -21.18 -21.42
CA GLU A 153 -9.08 -21.34 -20.05
C GLU A 153 -10.04 -22.34 -19.40
N GLU A 154 -9.50 -23.48 -18.97
CA GLU A 154 -10.28 -24.51 -18.30
C GLU A 154 -10.88 -23.91 -17.02
N PRO A 155 -12.19 -24.11 -16.77
CA PRO A 155 -12.72 -23.86 -15.45
C PRO A 155 -12.03 -24.87 -14.54
N GLN A 156 -11.18 -24.39 -13.62
CA GLN A 156 -10.82 -25.17 -12.44
C GLN A 156 -12.13 -25.48 -11.73
N ALA A 157 -12.70 -26.64 -12.07
CA ALA A 157 -13.70 -27.30 -11.28
C ALA A 157 -13.02 -27.55 -9.95
N VAL A 158 -13.30 -26.66 -9.00
CA VAL A 158 -13.15 -26.95 -7.58
C VAL A 158 -14.05 -28.14 -7.36
N VAL A 159 -13.49 -29.33 -7.56
CA VAL A 159 -14.02 -30.56 -7.00
C VAL A 159 -14.14 -30.20 -5.54
N VAL A 160 -15.38 -29.94 -5.11
CA VAL A 160 -15.76 -29.86 -3.72
C VAL A 160 -15.51 -31.27 -3.19
N ARG A 161 -14.23 -31.55 -2.94
CA ARG A 161 -13.86 -32.61 -2.03
C ARG A 161 -14.50 -32.18 -0.73
N GLU A 162 -15.22 -33.10 -0.11
CA GLU A 162 -15.70 -32.97 1.26
C GLU A 162 -14.50 -33.01 2.21
N THR A 163 -13.50 -32.17 1.97
CA THR A 163 -12.36 -31.96 2.85
C THR A 163 -12.94 -31.40 4.13
N GLY A 164 -12.76 -32.12 5.24
CA GLY A 164 -13.27 -31.67 6.52
C GLY A 164 -12.76 -30.26 6.80
N LEU A 165 -13.56 -29.44 7.49
CA LEU A 165 -13.18 -28.06 7.83
C LEU A 165 -11.76 -27.97 8.42
N MET A 166 -11.34 -29.01 9.15
CA MET A 166 -9.99 -29.13 9.72
C MET A 166 -8.89 -29.24 8.65
N GLU A 167 -9.07 -30.05 7.61
CA GLU A 167 -8.11 -30.20 6.52
C GLU A 167 -7.99 -28.90 5.71
N GLN A 168 -9.11 -28.20 5.48
CA GLN A 168 -9.10 -26.91 4.81
C GLN A 168 -8.37 -25.84 5.64
N VAL A 169 -8.58 -25.81 6.95
CA VAL A 169 -7.84 -24.91 7.85
C VAL A 169 -6.34 -25.23 7.84
N MET A 170 -5.97 -26.52 7.87
CA MET A 170 -4.55 -26.92 7.82
C MET A 170 -3.88 -26.59 6.49
N GLU A 171 -4.59 -26.73 5.37
CA GLU A 171 -4.09 -26.36 4.05
C GLU A 171 -3.86 -24.85 3.95
N VAL A 172 -4.84 -24.04 4.37
CA VAL A 172 -4.73 -22.58 4.38
C VAL A 172 -3.63 -22.14 5.36
N ALA A 173 -3.56 -22.75 6.54
CA ALA A 173 -2.50 -22.49 7.52
C ALA A 173 -1.12 -22.86 6.96
N GLY A 174 -0.99 -23.94 6.21
CA GLY A 174 0.27 -24.34 5.56
C GLY A 174 0.68 -23.38 4.44
N GLN A 175 -0.26 -23.03 3.55
CA GLN A 175 0.03 -22.20 2.38
C GLN A 175 0.22 -20.72 2.72
N LYS A 176 -0.53 -20.20 3.71
CA LYS A 176 -0.50 -18.78 4.13
C LYS A 176 0.27 -18.55 5.43
N GLY A 177 0.63 -19.61 6.15
CA GLY A 177 1.32 -19.54 7.44
C GLY A 177 2.64 -18.80 7.36
N THR A 178 3.43 -19.02 6.30
CA THR A 178 4.71 -18.31 6.12
C THR A 178 4.51 -16.80 6.02
N SER A 179 3.58 -16.32 5.19
CA SER A 179 3.27 -14.88 5.09
C SER A 179 2.72 -14.32 6.40
N PHE A 180 1.91 -15.09 7.13
CA PHE A 180 1.40 -14.70 8.44
C PHE A 180 2.49 -14.58 9.50
N LEU A 181 3.43 -15.53 9.55
CA LEU A 181 4.60 -15.47 10.42
C LEU A 181 5.48 -14.26 10.10
N ILE A 182 5.75 -14.02 8.81
CA ILE A 182 6.51 -12.84 8.37
C ILE A 182 5.81 -11.56 8.83
N PHE A 183 4.49 -11.47 8.66
CA PHE A 183 3.68 -10.35 9.14
C PHE A 183 3.84 -10.15 10.66
N ILE A 184 3.74 -11.21 11.47
CA ILE A 184 3.89 -11.12 12.93
C ILE A 184 5.29 -10.63 13.31
N VAL A 185 6.33 -11.20 12.71
CA VAL A 185 7.72 -10.82 13.00
C VAL A 185 7.99 -9.36 12.63
N LEU A 186 7.51 -8.93 11.46
CA LEU A 186 7.61 -7.55 11.01
C LEU A 186 6.81 -6.61 11.90
N LEU A 187 5.59 -6.99 12.28
CA LEU A 187 4.75 -6.20 13.18
C LEU A 187 5.44 -6.02 14.53
N TYR A 188 5.98 -7.09 15.11
CA TYR A 188 6.77 -7.04 16.34
C TYR A 188 7.97 -6.10 16.19
N PHE A 189 8.77 -6.28 15.15
CA PHE A 189 9.97 -5.49 14.93
C PHE A 189 9.63 -4.01 14.72
N LEU A 190 8.55 -3.72 14.00
CA LEU A 190 8.10 -2.36 13.72
C LEU A 190 7.50 -1.69 14.95
N LEU A 191 6.82 -2.43 15.83
CA LEU A 191 6.37 -1.94 17.14
C LEU A 191 7.54 -1.68 18.08
N ALA A 192 8.45 -2.64 18.22
CA ALA A 192 9.64 -2.53 19.06
C ALA A 192 10.56 -1.40 18.58
N THR A 193 10.69 -1.22 17.27
CA THR A 193 11.46 -0.13 16.66
C THR A 193 10.69 1.17 16.64
N GLY A 194 9.35 1.18 16.64
CA GLY A 194 8.53 2.38 16.50
C GLY A 194 8.80 3.43 17.58
N GLU A 195 8.85 3.03 18.86
CA GLU A 195 9.20 3.90 19.98
C GLU A 195 10.66 4.38 19.89
N LEU A 196 11.60 3.45 19.64
CA LEU A 196 13.04 3.73 19.50
C LEU A 196 13.37 4.65 18.32
N LEU A 197 12.69 4.46 17.18
CA LEU A 197 12.84 5.24 15.96
C LEU A 197 12.26 6.62 16.16
N ARG A 198 11.15 6.76 16.90
CA ARG A 198 10.56 8.06 17.23
C ARG A 198 11.51 8.90 18.08
N ASP A 199 12.12 8.30 19.10
CA ASP A 199 13.13 8.96 19.92
C ASP A 199 14.41 9.28 19.14
N ARG A 200 14.78 8.46 18.16
CA ARG A 200 15.95 8.69 17.31
C ARG A 200 15.68 9.75 16.24
N ILE A 201 14.49 9.77 15.64
CA ILE A 201 14.02 10.80 14.70
C ILE A 201 13.91 12.15 15.39
N ILE A 202 13.38 12.20 16.62
CA ILE A 202 13.28 13.44 17.40
C ILE A 202 14.68 13.96 17.79
N ARG A 203 15.60 13.06 18.16
CA ARG A 203 17.00 13.44 18.45
C ARG A 203 17.77 13.88 17.20
N SER A 204 17.53 13.25 16.04
CA SER A 204 18.15 13.65 14.76
C SER A 204 17.50 14.88 14.13
N ALA A 205 16.24 15.20 14.48
CA ALA A 205 15.52 16.37 13.99
C ALA A 205 16.00 17.71 14.59
N ARG A 206 17.02 17.75 15.46
CA ARG A 206 17.74 18.99 15.77
C ARG A 206 18.69 19.37 14.63
N ARG A 207 18.10 19.74 13.48
CA ARG A 207 18.65 20.58 12.39
C ARG A 207 17.53 21.01 11.43
N LEU A 208 16.38 21.47 11.96
CA LEU A 208 15.32 22.06 11.15
C LEU A 208 15.60 23.54 10.88
N THR A 209 16.57 23.81 10.00
CA THR A 209 16.88 25.14 9.44
C THR A 209 15.71 25.71 8.58
N ASP A 210 14.65 24.94 8.36
CA ASP A 210 13.48 25.34 7.56
C ASP A 210 12.27 25.84 8.36
N LYS A 211 12.23 25.60 9.68
CA LYS A 211 11.09 26.02 10.52
C LYS A 211 11.06 27.54 10.76
N GLU A 212 12.21 28.18 10.72
CA GLU A 212 12.37 29.64 10.86
C GLU A 212 12.06 30.40 9.58
N LYS A 213 12.35 29.82 8.40
CA LYS A 213 11.95 30.38 7.09
C LYS A 213 10.44 30.37 6.91
N ALA A 214 9.77 29.26 7.24
CA ALA A 214 8.31 29.18 7.16
C ALA A 214 7.60 30.19 8.07
N ARG A 215 8.08 30.39 9.31
CA ARG A 215 7.53 31.40 10.24
C ARG A 215 7.84 32.84 9.85
N ARG A 216 8.83 33.09 8.98
CA ARG A 216 9.14 34.44 8.47
C ARG A 216 8.19 34.81 7.33
N ILE A 217 7.88 33.85 6.46
CA ILE A 217 6.95 34.04 5.33
C ILE A 217 5.52 34.25 5.85
N LEU A 218 5.08 33.47 6.85
CA LEU A 218 3.72 33.60 7.39
C LEU A 218 3.47 34.97 8.05
N ARG A 219 4.48 35.51 8.77
CA ARG A 219 4.39 36.83 9.40
C ARG A 219 4.40 37.99 8.41
N SER A 220 4.94 37.83 7.19
CA SER A 220 4.87 38.91 6.19
C SER A 220 3.47 39.01 5.60
N ILE A 221 2.82 37.86 5.37
CA ILE A 221 1.45 37.79 4.84
C ILE A 221 0.44 38.37 5.85
N GLU A 222 0.59 38.04 7.13
CA GLU A 222 -0.30 38.51 8.20
C GLU A 222 -0.26 40.05 8.34
N ARG A 223 0.90 40.67 8.11
CA ARG A 223 1.09 42.12 8.17
C ARG A 223 0.53 42.86 6.93
N GLU A 224 0.51 42.19 5.78
CA GLU A 224 -0.02 42.74 4.54
C GLU A 224 -1.56 42.75 4.54
N ILE A 225 -2.18 41.72 5.13
CA ILE A 225 -3.63 41.64 5.32
C ILE A 225 -4.13 42.66 6.36
N SER A 226 -3.37 42.90 7.42
CA SER A 226 -3.71 43.91 8.44
C SER A 226 -3.87 45.32 7.88
N THR A 227 -3.14 45.68 6.83
CA THR A 227 -3.21 47.02 6.22
C THR A 227 -4.47 47.18 5.36
N TYR A 228 -4.96 46.09 4.77
CA TYR A 228 -6.20 46.08 3.99
C TYR A 228 -7.48 46.02 4.83
N LEU A 229 -7.40 45.56 6.08
CA LEU A 229 -8.54 45.55 7.01
C LEU A 229 -8.67 46.82 7.85
N PHE A 230 -7.61 47.63 7.94
CA PHE A 230 -7.60 48.88 8.71
C PHE A 230 -7.59 50.15 7.82
N SER A 231 -7.85 49.99 6.52
CA SER A 231 -8.22 51.05 5.57
C SER A 231 -9.60 50.78 5.01
#